data_AF-A0A951CYG5-F1
#
_entry.id   AF-A0A951CYG5-F1
#
_cell.length_a   1.000
_cell.length_b   1.000
_cell.length_c   1.000
_cell.angle_alpha   90.00
_cell.angle_beta   90.00
_cell.angle_gamma   90.00
#
_symmetry.space_group_name_H-M   'P 1'
#
loop_
_entity.id
_entity.type
_entity.pdbx_description
1 polymer ?
#
loop_
_entity_poly.entity_id
_entity_poly.type
_entity_poly.pdbx_seq_one_letter_code
_entity_poly.pdbx_strand_id
1 'polypeptide(L)'
;MGVSTQTAVKLSPHALAVLEKRFLLRDAQAQVIEDAPGLFRRVASAIAAVDDRYGDFKREQSAEIFYDLMTSLKFLPNSPTLMNAGTPRGQLAGCFVLPIEDSMESIYGTLRDAALIQKSGGGTGFSFSNLRPRGDYIRSTRGESSGPLSFIRLYDFSTQINRLGGTRAGANMAVLRNDHPDIFEFINAKKDPESLTSFNLSVMATDAFLRAVERGEDFLLQFRSDAGGSCSPRGKANAQALFEEIASNAWATGDPGLLFYDRINAANPTPELGAIEATNPCGEQPLLAYESCNLGSINVARFVRGGAVDYEELKTVIRHAVHFLDNVLDANSYPVEAVRKVTLGTRKIGLGVMGFADLLVELGMPYASEGAVALAAELMQFIQGEARQASAKLTETRGPFPAFARSLLNTDDATPLRNACVTSIAPTGTISLLADCSSGIEPFFALSYRREVIGSTRTMDVHPALARRLNGDPNGLLPSVRATGRLGAAAPRDLRELFATAHEISPDWHIRMQAAFQTYTDTAVSKTINLVQGARVEDVAAAYRLAFESGCKGVTVFRDGCKSSQVLRAGVDAAHCPDCGEPLVMQAGCQTCISCGYSLCTI
;
A
#
# COMPACT_ATOMS: atom_id res chain seq x y z
N MET A 1 -41.89 -20.24 3.13
CA MET A 1 -41.47 -20.46 4.54
C MET A 1 -40.29 -19.55 4.80
N GLY A 2 -40.43 -18.64 5.76
CA GLY A 2 -39.35 -17.84 6.38
C GLY A 2 -38.42 -17.04 5.47
N VAL A 3 -38.80 -15.80 5.15
CA VAL A 3 -37.82 -14.77 4.75
C VAL A 3 -36.88 -14.57 5.95
N SER A 4 -35.66 -15.10 5.85
CA SER A 4 -34.65 -14.97 6.89
C SER A 4 -34.37 -13.49 7.16
N THR A 5 -34.51 -13.10 8.42
CA THR A 5 -34.17 -11.79 8.95
C THR A 5 -32.79 -11.34 8.49
N GLN A 6 -32.69 -10.10 7.99
CA GLN A 6 -31.43 -9.41 7.70
C GLN A 6 -30.45 -9.63 8.85
N THR A 7 -29.36 -10.34 8.59
CA THR A 7 -28.30 -10.53 9.57
C THR A 7 -27.68 -9.15 9.80
N ALA A 8 -27.89 -8.59 10.99
CA ALA A 8 -27.33 -7.29 11.34
C ALA A 8 -25.80 -7.34 11.16
N VAL A 9 -25.27 -6.47 10.29
CA VAL A 9 -23.83 -6.36 10.06
C VAL A 9 -23.15 -5.98 11.37
N LYS A 10 -22.35 -6.87 11.95
CA LYS A 10 -21.65 -6.62 13.22
C LYS A 10 -20.36 -5.85 12.96
N LEU A 11 -20.45 -4.53 13.04
CA LEU A 11 -19.30 -3.62 12.99
C LEU A 11 -18.98 -3.09 14.39
N SER A 12 -17.71 -2.88 14.71
CA SER A 12 -17.35 -2.18 15.95
C SER A 12 -17.81 -0.72 15.91
N PRO A 13 -17.98 -0.08 17.08
CA PRO A 13 -18.20 1.37 17.16
C PRO A 13 -17.12 2.16 16.40
N HIS A 14 -15.88 1.67 16.40
CA HIS A 14 -14.79 2.29 15.67
C HIS A 14 -14.98 2.21 14.15
N ALA A 15 -15.31 1.03 13.62
CA ALA A 15 -15.60 0.83 12.21
C ALA A 15 -16.80 1.70 11.75
N LEU A 16 -17.87 1.76 12.55
CA LEU A 16 -19.01 2.65 12.29
C LEU A 16 -18.59 4.12 12.21
N ALA A 17 -17.75 4.60 13.14
CA ALA A 17 -17.22 5.96 13.10
C ALA A 17 -16.28 6.22 11.91
N VAL A 18 -15.58 5.21 11.37
CA VAL A 18 -14.87 5.34 10.08
C VAL A 18 -15.88 5.56 8.96
N LEU A 19 -16.90 4.70 8.88
CA LEU A 19 -17.91 4.73 7.81
C LEU A 19 -18.64 6.07 7.79
N GLU A 20 -19.15 6.51 8.93
CA GLU A 20 -19.91 7.75 9.04
C GLU A 20 -19.09 8.98 8.59
N LYS A 21 -17.83 9.04 9.00
CA LYS A 21 -16.96 10.19 8.67
C LYS A 21 -16.56 10.24 7.20
N ARG A 22 -16.44 9.09 6.51
CA ARG A 22 -15.73 9.01 5.21
C ARG A 22 -16.47 8.34 4.06
N PHE A 23 -17.47 7.49 4.34
CA PHE A 23 -18.00 6.54 3.38
C PHE A 23 -19.51 6.64 3.19
N LEU A 24 -20.28 6.87 4.26
CA LEU A 24 -21.73 6.96 4.17
C LEU A 24 -22.13 8.20 3.36
N LEU A 25 -23.09 8.02 2.45
CA LEU A 25 -23.59 9.12 1.63
C LEU A 25 -24.20 10.23 2.49
N ARG A 26 -24.06 11.45 1.98
CA ARG A 26 -24.61 12.66 2.60
C ARG A 26 -25.46 13.43 1.60
N ASP A 27 -26.51 14.09 2.10
CA ASP A 27 -27.33 15.00 1.31
C ASP A 27 -26.61 16.36 1.06
N ALA A 28 -27.33 17.29 0.42
CA ALA A 28 -26.83 18.63 0.13
C ALA A 28 -26.59 19.48 1.40
N GLN A 29 -27.14 19.07 2.54
CA GLN A 29 -26.98 19.69 3.86
C GLN A 29 -25.94 18.97 4.73
N ALA A 30 -25.14 18.08 4.11
CA ALA A 30 -24.10 17.28 4.73
C ALA A 30 -24.59 16.30 5.82
N GLN A 31 -25.89 15.99 5.85
CA GLN A 31 -26.45 14.98 6.77
C GLN A 31 -26.29 13.58 6.19
N VAL A 32 -25.96 12.61 7.04
CA VAL A 32 -25.80 11.21 6.63
C VAL A 32 -27.16 10.61 6.28
N ILE A 33 -27.28 10.04 5.07
CA ILE A 33 -28.53 9.48 4.52
C ILE A 33 -28.42 7.98 4.20
N GLU A 34 -27.31 7.35 4.54
CA GLU A 34 -27.03 5.95 4.28
C GLU A 34 -26.45 5.32 5.55
N ASP A 35 -26.86 4.09 5.86
CA ASP A 35 -26.28 3.29 6.94
C ASP A 35 -25.29 2.26 6.38
N ALA A 36 -24.59 1.52 7.26
CA ALA A 36 -23.59 0.56 6.83
C ALA A 36 -24.16 -0.57 5.92
N PRO A 37 -25.31 -1.21 6.25
CA PRO A 37 -25.97 -2.13 5.32
C PRO A 37 -26.31 -1.48 3.97
N GLY A 38 -26.83 -0.25 3.96
CA GLY A 38 -27.14 0.51 2.76
C GLY A 38 -25.92 0.73 1.87
N LEU A 39 -24.78 1.11 2.46
CA LEU A 39 -23.51 1.25 1.76
C LEU A 39 -23.09 -0.04 1.06
N PHE A 40 -23.06 -1.16 1.78
CA PHE A 40 -22.65 -2.43 1.19
C PHE A 40 -23.62 -2.89 0.10
N ARG A 41 -24.92 -2.63 0.28
CA ARG A 41 -25.94 -2.94 -0.73
C ARG A 41 -25.76 -2.10 -1.99
N ARG A 42 -25.52 -0.79 -1.86
CA ARG A 42 -25.24 0.12 -2.98
C ARG A 42 -24.03 -0.36 -3.78
N VAL A 43 -22.93 -0.65 -3.09
CA VAL A 43 -21.70 -1.12 -3.74
C VAL A 43 -21.96 -2.45 -4.46
N ALA A 44 -22.54 -3.44 -3.78
CA ALA A 44 -22.81 -4.75 -4.34
C ALA A 44 -23.70 -4.68 -5.60
N SER A 45 -24.83 -3.96 -5.52
CA SER A 45 -25.75 -3.80 -6.65
C SER A 45 -25.12 -3.07 -7.83
N ALA A 46 -24.34 -2.01 -7.57
CA ALA A 46 -23.69 -1.24 -8.63
C ALA A 46 -22.64 -2.06 -9.40
N ILE A 47 -21.87 -2.91 -8.69
CA ILE A 47 -20.86 -3.77 -9.32
C ILE A 47 -21.49 -4.97 -10.01
N ALA A 48 -22.53 -5.58 -9.42
CA ALA A 48 -23.25 -6.69 -10.03
C ALA A 48 -24.00 -6.32 -11.33
N ALA A 49 -24.42 -5.06 -11.47
CA ALA A 49 -25.09 -4.58 -12.70
C ALA A 49 -24.23 -4.71 -13.97
N VAL A 50 -22.91 -4.90 -13.85
CA VAL A 50 -22.03 -5.16 -14.99
C VAL A 50 -22.29 -6.53 -15.63
N ASP A 51 -22.80 -7.50 -14.87
CA ASP A 51 -23.06 -8.85 -15.37
C ASP A 51 -24.10 -8.84 -16.50
N ASP A 52 -25.05 -7.88 -16.50
CA ASP A 52 -26.04 -7.70 -17.57
C ASP A 52 -25.38 -7.44 -18.95
N ARG A 53 -24.14 -6.94 -18.98
CA ARG A 53 -23.39 -6.70 -20.24
C ARG A 53 -22.84 -7.99 -20.85
N TYR A 54 -22.60 -9.02 -20.03
CA TYR A 54 -21.93 -10.25 -20.44
C TYR A 54 -22.88 -11.46 -20.44
N GLY A 55 -23.94 -11.43 -19.63
CA GLY A 55 -24.93 -12.50 -19.53
C GLY A 55 -24.40 -13.80 -18.91
N ASP A 56 -23.24 -13.74 -18.25
CA ASP A 56 -22.55 -14.90 -17.69
C ASP A 56 -22.91 -15.21 -16.23
N PHE A 57 -23.33 -14.18 -15.49
CA PHE A 57 -23.88 -14.31 -14.14
C PHE A 57 -25.25 -13.64 -14.05
N LYS A 58 -26.08 -14.10 -13.11
CA LYS A 58 -27.34 -13.43 -12.79
C LYS A 58 -27.06 -12.29 -11.82
N ARG A 59 -27.32 -11.05 -12.24
CA ARG A 59 -27.02 -9.85 -11.45
C ARG A 59 -27.56 -9.91 -10.02
N GLU A 60 -28.76 -10.46 -9.79
CA GLU A 60 -29.34 -10.55 -8.44
C GLU A 60 -28.52 -11.49 -7.55
N GLN A 61 -28.04 -12.61 -8.10
CA GLN A 61 -27.21 -13.56 -7.37
C GLN A 61 -25.84 -12.96 -7.05
N SER A 62 -25.21 -12.32 -8.03
CA SER A 62 -23.94 -11.61 -7.83
C SER A 62 -24.07 -10.51 -6.77
N ALA A 63 -25.16 -9.74 -6.79
CA ALA A 63 -25.40 -8.69 -5.81
C ALA A 63 -25.51 -9.24 -4.38
N GLU A 64 -26.22 -10.36 -4.17
CA GLU A 64 -26.27 -11.00 -2.84
C GLU A 64 -24.90 -11.55 -2.42
N ILE A 65 -24.19 -12.23 -3.32
CA ILE A 65 -22.85 -12.75 -3.02
C ILE A 65 -21.89 -11.62 -2.63
N PHE A 66 -21.85 -10.54 -3.40
CA PHE A 66 -20.97 -9.40 -3.13
C PHE A 66 -21.35 -8.68 -1.82
N TYR A 67 -22.65 -8.58 -1.54
CA TYR A 67 -23.13 -8.06 -0.27
C TYR A 67 -22.68 -8.92 0.91
N ASP A 68 -22.83 -10.24 0.79
CA ASP A 68 -22.44 -11.20 1.83
C ASP A 68 -20.93 -11.19 2.07
N LEU A 69 -20.12 -11.10 1.03
CA LEU A 69 -18.66 -10.97 1.14
C LEU A 69 -18.25 -9.76 2.00
N MET A 70 -18.88 -8.60 1.76
CA MET A 70 -18.56 -7.37 2.47
C MET A 70 -19.15 -7.35 3.88
N THR A 71 -20.39 -7.80 4.07
CA THR A 71 -21.05 -7.79 5.39
C THR A 71 -20.52 -8.85 6.35
N SER A 72 -20.03 -9.97 5.82
CA SER A 72 -19.26 -10.96 6.60
C SER A 72 -17.81 -10.54 6.87
N LEU A 73 -17.37 -9.41 6.29
CA LEU A 73 -16.00 -8.88 6.38
C LEU A 73 -14.93 -9.87 5.89
N LYS A 74 -15.31 -10.82 5.03
CA LYS A 74 -14.40 -11.76 4.39
C LYS A 74 -13.62 -11.10 3.26
N PHE A 75 -14.22 -10.14 2.58
CA PHE A 75 -13.58 -9.34 1.53
C PHE A 75 -14.07 -7.91 1.58
N LEU A 76 -13.17 -6.95 1.42
CA LEU A 76 -13.52 -5.54 1.22
C LEU A 76 -12.76 -4.98 0.01
N PRO A 77 -13.44 -4.25 -0.91
CA PRO A 77 -12.76 -3.52 -1.96
C PRO A 77 -12.07 -2.28 -1.40
N ASN A 78 -11.20 -1.67 -2.22
CA ASN A 78 -10.51 -0.44 -1.85
C ASN A 78 -11.48 0.71 -1.47
N SER A 79 -10.94 1.72 -0.79
CA SER A 79 -11.77 2.84 -0.32
C SER A 79 -12.52 3.58 -1.44
N PRO A 80 -11.93 3.89 -2.61
CA PRO A 80 -12.67 4.55 -3.68
C PRO A 80 -13.87 3.75 -4.19
N THR A 81 -13.81 2.42 -4.25
CA THR A 81 -14.97 1.59 -4.61
C THR A 81 -16.09 1.74 -3.57
N LEU A 82 -15.77 1.65 -2.27
CA LEU A 82 -16.77 1.83 -1.21
C LEU A 82 -17.40 3.24 -1.23
N MET A 83 -16.59 4.27 -1.49
CA MET A 83 -17.02 5.66 -1.52
C MET A 83 -17.88 5.99 -2.74
N ASN A 84 -17.53 5.48 -3.93
CA ASN A 84 -18.01 6.03 -5.20
C ASN A 84 -18.91 5.08 -6.01
N ALA A 85 -18.95 3.77 -5.73
CA ALA A 85 -19.81 2.84 -6.48
C ALA A 85 -21.29 3.21 -6.34
N GLY A 86 -22.02 3.23 -7.45
CA GLY A 86 -23.44 3.63 -7.47
C GLY A 86 -23.69 5.12 -7.24
N THR A 87 -22.65 5.97 -7.30
CA THR A 87 -22.76 7.43 -7.20
C THR A 87 -22.44 8.12 -8.53
N PRO A 88 -22.85 9.38 -8.76
CA PRO A 88 -22.50 10.12 -9.97
C PRO A 88 -20.99 10.27 -10.23
N ARG A 89 -20.14 10.22 -9.19
CA ARG A 89 -18.68 10.30 -9.36
C ARG A 89 -18.11 9.04 -10.02
N GLY A 90 -18.56 7.86 -9.58
CA GLY A 90 -18.29 6.57 -10.23
C GLY A 90 -16.83 6.12 -10.35
N GLN A 91 -15.84 6.85 -9.85
CA GLN A 91 -14.42 6.49 -9.97
C GLN A 91 -14.03 5.49 -8.87
N LEU A 92 -13.68 4.25 -9.23
CA LEU A 92 -13.49 3.11 -8.30
C LEU A 92 -12.03 2.66 -8.09
N ALA A 93 -11.15 2.91 -9.06
CA ALA A 93 -9.71 2.67 -8.93
C ALA A 93 -9.03 3.52 -7.85
N GLY A 94 -8.04 2.94 -7.17
CA GLY A 94 -7.32 3.63 -6.10
C GLY A 94 -5.90 4.03 -6.44
N CYS A 95 -5.36 3.49 -7.53
CA CYS A 95 -3.95 3.54 -7.86
C CYS A 95 -3.79 3.85 -9.34
N PHE A 96 -2.93 4.81 -9.66
CA PHE A 96 -2.67 5.30 -11.01
C PHE A 96 -1.18 5.60 -11.16
N VAL A 97 -0.62 5.36 -12.34
CA VAL A 97 0.69 5.90 -12.75
C VAL A 97 0.48 6.74 -14.01
N LEU A 98 1.04 7.95 -14.03
CA LEU A 98 0.92 8.88 -15.16
C LEU A 98 2.31 9.22 -15.71
N PRO A 99 2.49 9.29 -17.04
CA PRO A 99 3.78 9.62 -17.63
C PRO A 99 4.11 11.11 -17.50
N ILE A 100 5.38 11.45 -17.44
CA ILE A 100 5.87 12.82 -17.52
C ILE A 100 6.99 12.84 -18.57
N GLU A 101 6.69 13.39 -19.74
CA GLU A 101 7.67 13.59 -20.81
C GLU A 101 8.33 14.96 -20.69
N ASP A 102 9.49 15.12 -21.32
CA ASP A 102 10.35 16.32 -21.28
C ASP A 102 9.81 17.51 -22.09
N SER A 103 8.54 17.86 -21.89
CA SER A 103 7.85 18.99 -22.51
C SER A 103 6.86 19.66 -21.56
N MET A 104 6.63 20.96 -21.75
CA MET A 104 5.69 21.71 -20.92
C MET A 104 4.25 21.20 -21.10
N GLU A 105 3.91 20.77 -22.32
CA GLU A 105 2.61 20.18 -22.66
C GLU A 105 2.37 18.89 -21.87
N SER A 106 3.39 18.03 -21.75
CA SER A 106 3.28 16.80 -20.96
C SER A 106 3.24 17.11 -19.46
N ILE A 107 4.16 17.93 -18.95
CA ILE A 107 4.23 18.29 -17.53
C ILE A 107 2.89 18.87 -17.04
N TYR A 108 2.35 19.88 -17.71
CA TYR A 108 1.10 20.51 -17.28
C TYR A 108 -0.14 19.68 -17.64
N GLY A 109 -0.09 18.91 -18.73
CA GLY A 109 -1.15 17.97 -19.10
C GLY A 109 -1.32 16.86 -18.06
N THR A 110 -0.21 16.26 -17.63
CA THR A 110 -0.21 15.24 -16.59
C THR A 110 -0.59 15.82 -15.23
N LEU A 111 -0.18 17.05 -14.90
CA LEU A 111 -0.63 17.73 -13.68
C LEU A 111 -2.16 17.91 -13.65
N ARG A 112 -2.76 18.33 -14.77
CA ARG A 112 -4.22 18.41 -14.92
C ARG A 112 -4.87 17.04 -14.71
N ASP A 113 -4.37 16.01 -15.37
CA ASP A 113 -4.91 14.65 -15.29
C ASP A 113 -4.82 14.09 -13.85
N ALA A 114 -3.69 14.33 -13.18
CA ALA A 114 -3.48 13.99 -11.77
C ALA A 114 -4.50 14.69 -10.86
N ALA A 115 -4.73 15.99 -11.04
CA ALA A 115 -5.71 16.74 -10.25
C ALA A 115 -7.14 16.19 -10.42
N LEU A 116 -7.52 15.78 -11.64
CA LEU A 116 -8.83 15.17 -11.91
C LEU A 116 -8.98 13.81 -11.20
N ILE A 117 -7.93 12.98 -11.20
CA ILE A 117 -7.90 11.68 -10.52
C ILE A 117 -7.91 11.84 -8.99
N GLN A 118 -7.15 12.78 -8.46
CA GLN A 118 -7.07 13.03 -7.02
C GLN A 118 -8.38 13.61 -6.47
N LYS A 119 -9.11 14.41 -7.26
CA LYS A 119 -10.44 14.93 -6.91
C LYS A 119 -11.43 13.81 -6.55
N SER A 120 -11.29 12.63 -7.16
CA SER A 120 -12.11 11.45 -6.86
C SER A 120 -11.51 10.49 -5.83
N GLY A 121 -10.35 10.81 -5.27
CA GLY A 121 -9.70 10.01 -4.21
C GLY A 121 -8.67 9.00 -4.70
N GLY A 122 -8.24 9.07 -5.97
CA GLY A 122 -7.16 8.25 -6.52
C GLY A 122 -5.78 8.72 -6.06
N GLY A 123 -4.86 7.79 -5.84
CA GLY A 123 -3.44 8.08 -5.59
C GLY A 123 -2.62 7.95 -6.88
N THR A 124 -1.66 8.85 -7.09
CA THR A 124 -0.93 8.99 -8.37
C THR A 124 0.57 8.76 -8.21
N GLY A 125 1.16 8.04 -9.14
CA GLY A 125 2.60 7.82 -9.23
C GLY A 125 3.20 8.40 -10.50
N PHE A 126 4.45 8.84 -10.42
CA PHE A 126 5.15 9.46 -11.54
C PHE A 126 6.63 9.05 -11.56
N SER A 127 7.14 8.74 -12.76
CA SER A 127 8.58 8.78 -13.01
C SER A 127 8.92 10.18 -13.48
N PHE A 128 9.85 10.84 -12.80
CA PHE A 128 10.41 12.13 -13.22
C PHE A 128 11.74 11.95 -13.98
N SER A 129 12.12 10.71 -14.30
CA SER A 129 13.42 10.36 -14.90
C SER A 129 13.58 10.84 -16.34
N ASN A 130 12.47 11.13 -17.02
CA ASN A 130 12.47 11.59 -18.41
C ASN A 130 12.64 13.11 -18.49
N LEU A 131 12.54 13.85 -17.38
CA LEU A 131 12.76 15.30 -17.38
C LEU A 131 14.25 15.61 -17.42
N ARG A 132 14.67 16.51 -18.32
CA ARG A 132 16.07 16.89 -18.43
C ARG A 132 16.62 17.46 -17.11
N PRO A 133 17.89 17.17 -16.77
CA PRO A 133 18.50 17.64 -15.53
C PRO A 133 18.56 19.16 -15.45
N ARG A 134 18.75 19.69 -14.23
CA ARG A 134 18.96 21.12 -14.00
C ARG A 134 20.17 21.61 -14.79
N GLY A 135 20.06 22.82 -15.34
CA GLY A 135 21.12 23.45 -16.13
C GLY A 135 21.15 23.01 -17.60
N ASP A 136 20.40 21.97 -17.99
CA ASP A 136 20.35 21.57 -19.41
C ASP A 136 19.73 22.68 -20.26
N TYR A 137 20.34 22.94 -21.41
CA TYR A 137 19.92 24.01 -22.31
C TYR A 137 18.54 23.77 -22.92
N ILE A 138 17.68 24.79 -22.89
CA ILE A 138 16.36 24.78 -23.52
C ILE A 138 16.41 25.57 -24.83
N ARG A 139 16.35 24.85 -25.96
CA ARG A 139 16.50 25.45 -27.29
C ARG A 139 15.50 26.56 -27.62
N SER A 140 14.24 26.43 -27.19
CA SER A 140 13.16 27.36 -27.52
C SER A 140 13.29 28.69 -26.78
N THR A 141 13.63 28.67 -25.49
CA THR A 141 13.75 29.86 -24.64
C THR A 141 15.18 30.39 -24.54
N ARG A 142 16.17 29.62 -25.01
CA ARG A 142 17.61 29.88 -24.84
C ARG A 142 18.06 30.00 -23.38
N GLY A 143 17.27 29.45 -22.45
CA GLY A 143 17.57 29.40 -21.02
C GLY A 143 18.03 28.01 -20.58
N GLU A 144 18.01 27.79 -19.27
CA GLU A 144 18.40 26.55 -18.61
C GLU A 144 17.20 25.85 -17.97
N SER A 145 17.25 24.52 -17.90
CA SER A 145 16.27 23.70 -17.21
C SER A 145 16.32 23.89 -15.70
N SER A 146 15.15 23.89 -15.06
CA SER A 146 15.00 23.91 -13.61
C SER A 146 15.18 22.53 -12.96
N GLY A 147 15.24 21.46 -13.77
CA GLY A 147 15.37 20.06 -13.34
C GLY A 147 14.06 19.45 -12.79
N PRO A 148 14.01 18.13 -12.58
CA PRO A 148 12.83 17.41 -12.13
C PRO A 148 12.33 17.88 -10.76
N LEU A 149 13.22 18.17 -9.80
CA LEU A 149 12.80 18.53 -8.43
C LEU A 149 11.91 19.79 -8.40
N SER A 150 12.15 20.75 -9.30
CA SER A 150 11.31 21.95 -9.41
C SER A 150 9.86 21.60 -9.79
N PHE A 151 9.66 20.63 -10.68
CA PHE A 151 8.33 20.16 -11.08
C PHE A 151 7.70 19.23 -10.04
N ILE A 152 8.49 18.42 -9.33
CA ILE A 152 7.99 17.65 -8.18
C ILE A 152 7.37 18.60 -7.13
N ARG A 153 8.03 19.72 -6.84
CA ARG A 153 7.50 20.77 -5.93
C ARG A 153 6.21 21.40 -6.45
N LEU A 154 6.08 21.62 -7.77
CA LEU A 154 4.84 22.10 -8.38
C LEU A 154 3.68 21.11 -8.16
N TYR A 155 3.92 19.83 -8.39
CA TYR A 155 2.91 18.77 -8.18
C TYR A 155 2.53 18.65 -6.70
N ASP A 156 3.51 18.81 -5.80
CA ASP A 156 3.28 18.76 -4.37
C ASP A 156 2.34 19.88 -3.94
N PHE A 157 2.65 21.11 -4.36
CA PHE A 157 1.82 22.28 -4.09
C PHE A 157 0.39 22.13 -4.66
N SER A 158 0.25 21.65 -5.89
CA SER A 158 -1.07 21.38 -6.49
C SER A 158 -1.87 20.35 -5.69
N THR A 159 -1.22 19.27 -5.25
CA THR A 159 -1.86 18.23 -4.46
C THR A 159 -2.33 18.78 -3.11
N GLN A 160 -1.53 19.64 -2.47
CA GLN A 160 -1.90 20.29 -1.21
C GLN A 160 -3.14 21.19 -1.38
N ILE A 161 -3.27 21.93 -2.48
CA ILE A 161 -4.47 22.74 -2.78
C ILE A 161 -5.70 21.84 -2.95
N ASN A 162 -5.57 20.72 -3.67
CA ASN A 162 -6.68 19.79 -3.90
C ASN A 162 -7.23 19.15 -2.62
N ARG A 163 -6.44 19.13 -1.52
CA ARG A 163 -6.89 18.60 -0.21
C ARG A 163 -8.07 19.39 0.38
N LEU A 164 -8.22 20.67 0.02
CA LEU A 164 -9.20 21.57 0.63
C LEU A 164 -10.67 21.30 0.25
N GLY A 165 -10.94 20.38 -0.69
CA GLY A 165 -12.31 20.05 -1.14
C GLY A 165 -12.68 18.56 -1.18
N GLY A 166 -11.79 17.65 -0.76
CA GLY A 166 -11.96 16.19 -0.88
C GLY A 166 -12.12 15.46 0.45
N THR A 167 -12.80 14.30 0.44
CA THR A 167 -12.93 13.40 1.60
C THR A 167 -11.65 12.59 1.91
N ARG A 168 -10.64 12.68 1.03
CA ARG A 168 -9.32 12.03 1.14
C ARG A 168 -8.24 13.00 0.64
N ALA A 169 -7.15 13.13 1.40
CA ALA A 169 -5.98 13.88 0.95
C ALA A 169 -5.31 13.16 -0.22
N GLY A 170 -4.94 13.89 -1.27
CA GLY A 170 -4.13 13.37 -2.37
C GLY A 170 -2.77 12.88 -1.86
N ALA A 171 -2.32 11.76 -2.42
CA ALA A 171 -1.04 11.13 -2.10
C ALA A 171 -0.33 10.77 -3.41
N ASN A 172 0.98 10.99 -3.44
CA ASN A 172 1.81 10.80 -4.61
C ASN A 172 3.00 9.88 -4.36
N MET A 173 3.47 9.23 -5.42
CA MET A 173 4.82 8.66 -5.52
C MET A 173 5.62 9.45 -6.54
N ALA A 174 6.83 9.88 -6.18
CA ALA A 174 7.81 10.39 -7.12
C ALA A 174 8.96 9.40 -7.21
N VAL A 175 9.26 8.99 -8.43
CA VAL A 175 10.34 8.07 -8.73
C VAL A 175 11.38 8.77 -9.59
N LEU A 176 12.66 8.59 -9.21
CA LEU A 176 13.79 8.99 -10.03
C LEU A 176 14.78 7.83 -10.14
N ARG A 177 15.26 7.55 -11.35
CA ARG A 177 16.20 6.45 -11.57
C ARG A 177 17.58 6.78 -11.01
N ASN A 178 18.28 5.76 -10.50
CA ASN A 178 19.55 5.92 -9.78
C ASN A 178 20.64 6.65 -10.58
N ASP A 179 20.55 6.66 -11.90
CA ASP A 179 21.54 7.27 -12.79
C ASP A 179 21.08 8.57 -13.45
N HIS A 180 19.95 9.11 -13.02
CA HIS A 180 19.59 10.47 -13.37
C HIS A 180 20.63 11.47 -12.80
N PRO A 181 21.09 12.48 -13.56
CA PRO A 181 22.13 13.40 -13.10
C PRO A 181 21.76 14.17 -11.81
N ASP A 182 20.47 14.43 -11.60
CA ASP A 182 19.95 15.12 -10.41
C ASP A 182 19.61 14.18 -9.24
N ILE A 183 20.10 12.93 -9.24
CA ILE A 183 19.75 11.94 -8.21
C ILE A 183 20.12 12.39 -6.80
N PHE A 184 21.27 13.05 -6.62
CA PHE A 184 21.71 13.56 -5.32
C PHE A 184 20.77 14.65 -4.80
N GLU A 185 20.26 15.53 -5.66
CA GLU A 185 19.30 16.55 -5.23
C GLU A 185 17.97 15.91 -4.83
N PHE A 186 17.53 14.90 -5.58
CA PHE A 186 16.29 14.17 -5.32
C PHE A 186 16.29 13.43 -3.98
N ILE A 187 17.34 12.66 -3.68
CA ILE A 187 17.40 11.87 -2.43
C ILE A 187 17.48 12.75 -1.17
N ASN A 188 17.95 13.98 -1.32
CA ASN A 188 18.07 14.97 -0.25
C ASN A 188 16.82 15.85 -0.09
N ALA A 189 15.84 15.73 -0.98
CA ALA A 189 14.73 16.68 -1.07
C ALA A 189 13.88 16.79 0.21
N LYS A 190 13.78 15.71 1.00
CA LYS A 190 12.98 15.65 2.23
C LYS A 190 13.80 15.79 3.52
N LYS A 191 15.08 16.19 3.42
CA LYS A 191 15.85 16.65 4.61
C LYS A 191 15.18 17.86 5.26
N ASP A 192 14.52 18.69 4.45
CA ASP A 192 13.55 19.68 4.92
C ASP A 192 12.20 18.99 5.20
N PRO A 193 11.74 18.93 6.46
CA PRO A 193 10.50 18.26 6.84
C PRO A 193 9.23 18.87 6.23
N GLU A 194 9.28 20.12 5.80
CA GLU A 194 8.14 20.80 5.16
C GLU A 194 8.10 20.58 3.64
N SER A 195 9.15 19.98 3.07
CA SER A 195 9.23 19.71 1.65
C SER A 195 8.52 18.42 1.27
N LEU A 196 7.79 18.46 0.14
CA LEU A 196 7.22 17.29 -0.53
C LEU A 196 6.30 16.44 0.37
N THR A 197 5.50 17.09 1.22
CA THR A 197 4.64 16.42 2.22
C THR A 197 3.50 15.58 1.62
N SER A 198 3.22 15.74 0.32
CA SER A 198 2.26 14.90 -0.41
C SER A 198 2.91 13.73 -1.16
N PHE A 199 4.24 13.64 -1.17
CA PHE A 199 4.99 12.63 -1.88
C PHE A 199 5.69 11.64 -0.96
N ASN A 200 5.57 10.36 -1.30
CA ASN A 200 6.60 9.38 -1.01
C ASN A 200 7.66 9.45 -2.11
N LEU A 201 8.93 9.29 -1.77
CA LEU A 201 10.03 9.27 -2.73
C LEU A 201 10.59 7.86 -2.85
N SER A 202 10.96 7.44 -4.04
CA SER A 202 11.71 6.20 -4.24
C SER A 202 12.74 6.34 -5.34
N VAL A 203 13.91 5.75 -5.13
CA VAL A 203 14.92 5.60 -6.17
C VAL A 203 14.59 4.34 -6.96
N MET A 204 14.44 4.46 -8.27
CA MET A 204 14.38 3.32 -9.17
C MET A 204 15.81 2.81 -9.41
N ALA A 205 16.19 1.79 -8.65
CA ALA A 205 17.52 1.20 -8.64
C ALA A 205 17.62 0.06 -9.67
N THR A 206 18.65 0.13 -10.50
CA THR A 206 19.00 -0.96 -11.41
C THR A 206 19.88 -2.00 -10.73
N ASP A 207 19.75 -3.24 -11.19
CA ASP A 207 20.62 -4.36 -10.86
C ASP A 207 22.10 -4.03 -11.08
N ALA A 208 22.41 -3.28 -12.15
CA ALA A 208 23.77 -2.83 -12.46
C ALA A 208 24.32 -1.87 -11.40
N PHE A 209 23.50 -0.94 -10.91
CA PHE A 209 23.88 -0.04 -9.81
C PHE A 209 24.13 -0.81 -8.52
N LEU A 210 23.24 -1.72 -8.14
CA LEU A 210 23.40 -2.49 -6.89
C LEU A 210 24.65 -3.39 -6.92
N ARG A 211 24.96 -4.00 -8.08
CA ARG A 211 26.24 -4.72 -8.26
C ARG A 211 27.46 -3.79 -8.20
N ALA A 212 27.35 -2.55 -8.70
CA ALA A 212 28.42 -1.57 -8.57
C ALA A 212 28.63 -1.15 -7.10
N VAL A 213 27.55 -1.06 -6.30
CA VAL A 213 27.63 -0.84 -4.85
C VAL A 213 28.43 -1.97 -4.18
N GLU A 214 28.09 -3.23 -4.47
CA GLU A 214 28.78 -4.40 -3.91
C GLU A 214 30.28 -4.44 -4.25
N ARG A 215 30.65 -3.97 -5.45
CA ARG A 215 32.03 -3.96 -5.94
C ARG A 215 32.79 -2.67 -5.60
N GLY A 216 32.15 -1.67 -4.99
CA GLY A 216 32.76 -0.36 -4.73
C GLY A 216 33.14 0.39 -6.01
N GLU A 217 32.38 0.20 -7.09
CA GLU A 217 32.65 0.78 -8.41
C GLU A 217 31.91 2.11 -8.62
N ASP A 218 32.43 2.91 -9.55
CA ASP A 218 31.69 4.05 -10.09
C ASP A 218 30.68 3.59 -11.15
N PHE A 219 29.59 4.34 -11.29
CA PHE A 219 28.60 4.15 -12.34
C PHE A 219 28.37 5.45 -13.13
N LEU A 220 27.80 5.33 -14.33
CA LEU A 220 27.57 6.47 -15.21
C LEU A 220 26.27 7.20 -14.82
N LEU A 221 26.36 8.52 -14.64
CA LEU A 221 25.18 9.38 -14.63
C LEU A 221 24.81 9.73 -16.07
N GLN A 222 23.54 9.58 -16.41
CA GLN A 222 23.05 9.67 -17.77
C GLN A 222 21.63 10.19 -17.85
N PHE A 223 21.38 11.06 -18.83
CA PHE A 223 20.02 11.48 -19.17
C PHE A 223 19.52 10.71 -20.40
N ARG A 224 18.29 10.19 -20.31
CA ARG A 224 17.58 9.50 -21.40
C ARG A 224 16.44 10.43 -21.84
N SER A 225 16.55 10.97 -23.05
CA SER A 225 15.46 11.75 -23.66
C SER A 225 14.59 10.81 -24.51
N ASP A 226 13.28 10.84 -24.30
CA ASP A 226 12.40 9.88 -24.94
C ASP A 226 12.00 10.32 -26.36
N ALA A 227 12.05 9.32 -27.27
CA ALA A 227 11.68 9.25 -28.70
C ALA A 227 12.79 8.73 -29.65
N GLY A 228 13.98 8.35 -29.13
CA GLY A 228 15.04 7.80 -30.00
C GLY A 228 16.19 7.05 -29.32
N GLY A 229 16.11 6.77 -28.00
CA GLY A 229 17.12 5.98 -27.30
C GLY A 229 18.49 6.63 -27.15
N SER A 230 18.65 7.94 -27.45
CA SER A 230 19.93 8.61 -27.23
C SER A 230 20.14 8.81 -25.73
N CYS A 231 21.03 7.98 -25.18
CA CYS A 231 21.54 8.13 -23.82
C CYS A 231 22.72 9.10 -23.85
N SER A 232 22.62 10.19 -23.07
CA SER A 232 23.70 11.18 -22.96
C SER A 232 24.43 11.03 -21.62
N PRO A 233 25.71 10.61 -21.62
CA PRO A 233 26.55 10.62 -20.43
C PRO A 233 26.67 12.05 -19.87
N ARG A 234 26.43 12.22 -18.57
CA ARG A 234 26.53 13.51 -17.88
C ARG A 234 27.60 13.54 -16.79
N GLY A 235 28.15 12.37 -16.43
CA GLY A 235 29.22 12.25 -15.45
C GLY A 235 29.35 10.84 -14.92
N LYS A 236 30.14 10.68 -13.87
CA LYS A 236 30.23 9.45 -13.07
C LYS A 236 29.94 9.78 -11.62
N ALA A 237 29.40 8.81 -10.89
CA ALA A 237 29.23 8.88 -9.45
C ALA A 237 29.69 7.58 -8.80
N ASN A 238 30.16 7.67 -7.56
CA ASN A 238 30.52 6.49 -6.79
C ASN A 238 29.24 5.78 -6.32
N ALA A 239 29.09 4.50 -6.66
CA ALA A 239 27.85 3.78 -6.38
C ALA A 239 27.63 3.61 -4.87
N GLN A 240 28.70 3.28 -4.13
CA GLN A 240 28.64 3.09 -2.68
C GLN A 240 28.26 4.39 -1.96
N ALA A 241 28.86 5.52 -2.32
CA ALA A 241 28.53 6.82 -1.72
C ALA A 241 27.05 7.20 -1.94
N LEU A 242 26.52 6.99 -3.15
CA LEU A 242 25.10 7.23 -3.43
C LEU A 242 24.19 6.32 -2.59
N PHE A 243 24.54 5.03 -2.49
CA PHE A 243 23.75 4.07 -1.71
C PHE A 243 23.76 4.38 -0.20
N GLU A 244 24.91 4.76 0.34
CA GLU A 244 25.05 5.20 1.74
C GLU A 244 24.24 6.47 2.02
N GLU A 245 24.22 7.43 1.09
CA GLU A 245 23.42 8.64 1.21
C GLU A 245 21.92 8.36 1.15
N ILE A 246 21.49 7.45 0.26
CA ILE A 246 20.11 6.94 0.23
C ILE A 246 19.73 6.34 1.58
N ALA A 247 20.55 5.42 2.12
CA ALA A 247 20.30 4.78 3.41
C ALA A 247 20.28 5.79 4.57
N SER A 248 21.20 6.77 4.56
CA SER A 248 21.25 7.82 5.57
C SER A 248 20.00 8.70 5.55
N ASN A 249 19.50 9.06 4.37
CA ASN A 249 18.29 9.88 4.23
C ASN A 249 17.03 9.10 4.63
N ALA A 250 16.94 7.83 4.28
CA ALA A 250 15.85 6.96 4.70
C ALA A 250 15.88 6.71 6.22
N TRP A 251 17.05 6.57 6.82
CA TRP A 251 17.21 6.52 8.28
C TRP A 251 16.75 7.82 8.95
N ALA A 252 17.08 8.98 8.36
CA ALA A 252 16.75 10.28 8.90
C ALA A 252 15.27 10.65 8.73
N THR A 253 14.64 10.25 7.62
CA THR A 253 13.35 10.80 7.19
C THR A 253 12.30 9.75 6.81
N GLY A 254 12.67 8.48 6.66
CA GLY A 254 11.84 7.42 6.09
C GLY A 254 11.78 7.40 4.55
N ASP A 255 12.43 8.35 3.87
CA ASP A 255 12.51 8.47 2.42
C ASP A 255 13.97 8.71 1.97
N PRO A 256 14.37 8.29 0.77
CA PRO A 256 13.56 7.57 -0.22
C PRO A 256 13.54 6.05 0.02
N GLY A 257 12.50 5.37 -0.46
CA GLY A 257 12.51 3.91 -0.63
C GLY A 257 13.34 3.48 -1.85
N LEU A 258 13.45 2.17 -2.07
CA LEU A 258 14.04 1.60 -3.29
C LEU A 258 13.00 0.81 -4.07
N LEU A 259 13.01 0.98 -5.40
CA LEU A 259 12.27 0.16 -6.36
C LEU A 259 13.28 -0.56 -7.25
N PHE A 260 13.14 -1.87 -7.42
CA PHE A 260 14.11 -2.68 -8.15
C PHE A 260 13.68 -2.82 -9.61
N TYR A 261 14.23 -1.95 -10.47
CA TYR A 261 13.81 -1.76 -11.86
C TYR A 261 13.74 -3.06 -12.65
N ASP A 262 14.81 -3.84 -12.62
CA ASP A 262 14.96 -5.05 -13.40
C ASP A 262 14.01 -6.15 -12.91
N ARG A 263 13.77 -6.25 -11.60
CA ARG A 263 12.80 -7.19 -11.00
C ARG A 263 11.36 -6.84 -11.33
N ILE A 264 11.03 -5.56 -11.29
CA ILE A 264 9.71 -5.04 -11.68
C ILE A 264 9.44 -5.35 -13.16
N ASN A 265 10.39 -5.04 -14.04
CA ASN A 265 10.20 -5.20 -15.48
C ASN A 265 10.33 -6.64 -15.96
N ALA A 266 11.12 -7.49 -15.30
CA ALA A 266 11.11 -8.94 -15.54
C ALA A 266 9.74 -9.57 -15.24
N ALA A 267 8.99 -8.98 -14.31
CA ALA A 267 7.63 -9.41 -13.97
C ALA A 267 6.53 -8.67 -14.77
N ASN A 268 6.88 -7.76 -15.70
CA ASN A 268 5.89 -7.05 -16.50
C ASN A 268 5.31 -8.00 -17.56
N PRO A 269 4.01 -8.35 -17.51
CA PRO A 269 3.42 -9.26 -18.48
C PRO A 269 3.31 -8.66 -19.88
N THR A 270 3.36 -7.33 -20.03
CA THR A 270 3.13 -6.64 -21.31
C THR A 270 4.26 -5.65 -21.62
N PRO A 271 5.52 -6.12 -21.78
CA PRO A 271 6.68 -5.26 -21.99
C PRO A 271 6.61 -4.49 -23.32
N GLU A 272 5.93 -5.03 -24.33
CA GLU A 272 5.73 -4.33 -25.60
C GLU A 272 4.88 -3.04 -25.49
N LEU A 273 4.14 -2.86 -24.39
CA LEU A 273 3.36 -1.65 -24.13
C LEU A 273 4.20 -0.55 -23.46
N GLY A 274 5.41 -0.88 -22.99
CA GLY A 274 6.31 0.05 -22.31
C GLY A 274 6.99 -0.59 -21.10
N ALA A 275 8.01 0.09 -20.59
CA ALA A 275 8.62 -0.22 -19.32
C ALA A 275 7.76 0.32 -18.16
N ILE A 276 7.81 -0.36 -17.03
CA ILE A 276 7.25 0.12 -15.76
C ILE A 276 8.35 0.92 -15.06
N GLU A 277 8.11 2.22 -14.90
CA GLU A 277 9.12 3.18 -14.40
C GLU A 277 8.70 3.87 -13.11
N ALA A 278 7.49 3.61 -12.63
CA ALA A 278 6.99 4.11 -11.36
C ALA A 278 5.97 3.15 -10.75
N THR A 279 5.62 3.42 -9.49
CA THR A 279 4.52 2.77 -8.78
C THR A 279 3.50 3.80 -8.37
N ASN A 280 2.31 3.34 -7.98
CA ASN A 280 1.39 4.13 -7.16
C ASN A 280 2.03 4.57 -5.81
N PRO A 281 1.35 5.42 -5.02
CA PRO A 281 1.88 5.97 -3.76
C PRO A 281 2.43 4.98 -2.73
N CYS A 282 1.89 3.76 -2.68
CA CYS A 282 2.25 2.76 -1.66
C CYS A 282 3.18 1.66 -2.17
N GLY A 283 3.60 1.69 -3.45
CA GLY A 283 4.60 0.78 -4.01
C GLY A 283 4.06 -0.58 -4.48
N GLU A 284 2.84 -0.96 -4.12
CA GLU A 284 2.23 -2.27 -4.41
C GLU A 284 1.73 -2.41 -5.85
N GLN A 285 1.62 -1.30 -6.59
CA GLN A 285 1.21 -1.26 -7.99
C GLN A 285 2.30 -0.60 -8.86
N PRO A 286 3.34 -1.34 -9.28
CA PRO A 286 4.13 -0.99 -10.44
C PRO A 286 3.24 -1.06 -11.69
N LEU A 287 3.05 0.07 -12.35
CA LEU A 287 2.06 0.25 -13.42
C LEU A 287 2.70 0.92 -14.63
N LEU A 288 2.16 0.61 -15.82
CA LEU A 288 2.51 1.30 -17.06
C LEU A 288 1.98 2.75 -17.03
N ALA A 289 2.50 3.58 -17.93
CA ALA A 289 1.98 4.92 -18.16
C ALA A 289 0.46 4.92 -18.44
N TYR A 290 -0.29 5.75 -17.73
CA TYR A 290 -1.75 5.84 -17.73
C TYR A 290 -2.48 4.58 -17.25
N GLU A 291 -1.80 3.57 -16.73
CA GLU A 291 -2.48 2.40 -16.19
C GLU A 291 -3.03 2.67 -14.78
N SER A 292 -4.15 2.03 -14.44
CA SER A 292 -4.76 2.09 -13.11
C SER A 292 -5.10 0.70 -12.59
N CYS A 293 -5.31 0.58 -11.28
CA CYS A 293 -5.67 -0.68 -10.66
C CYS A 293 -6.78 -0.55 -9.62
N ASN A 294 -7.70 -1.50 -9.65
CA ASN A 294 -8.71 -1.74 -8.63
C ASN A 294 -8.19 -2.78 -7.63
N LEU A 295 -8.22 -2.43 -6.35
CA LEU A 295 -7.72 -3.30 -5.28
C LEU A 295 -8.88 -3.84 -4.44
N GLY A 296 -8.69 -5.02 -3.87
CA GLY A 296 -9.54 -5.58 -2.83
C GLY A 296 -8.76 -6.56 -1.97
N SER A 297 -9.19 -6.77 -0.73
CA SER A 297 -8.44 -7.58 0.22
C SER A 297 -9.32 -8.57 0.97
N ILE A 298 -8.86 -9.82 1.04
CA ILE A 298 -9.47 -10.90 1.79
C ILE A 298 -8.98 -10.83 3.24
N ASN A 299 -9.89 -10.90 4.21
CA ASN A 299 -9.53 -11.02 5.62
C ASN A 299 -9.23 -12.48 5.97
N VAL A 300 -7.95 -12.88 5.89
CA VAL A 300 -7.56 -14.29 6.01
C VAL A 300 -7.80 -14.88 7.40
N ALA A 301 -7.90 -14.04 8.44
CA ALA A 301 -8.25 -14.49 9.79
C ALA A 301 -9.69 -15.05 9.90
N ARG A 302 -10.57 -14.74 8.93
CA ARG A 302 -11.95 -15.28 8.91
C ARG A 302 -12.04 -16.75 8.48
N PHE A 303 -10.93 -17.31 8.00
CA PHE A 303 -10.87 -18.65 7.41
C PHE A 303 -10.19 -19.65 8.33
N VAL A 304 -10.04 -19.38 9.63
CA VAL A 304 -9.51 -20.37 10.58
C VAL A 304 -10.65 -21.26 11.09
N ARG A 305 -10.50 -22.59 10.94
CA ARG A 305 -11.43 -23.61 11.45
C ARG A 305 -10.62 -24.75 12.06
N GLY A 306 -10.94 -25.18 13.27
CA GLY A 306 -10.28 -26.32 13.91
C GLY A 306 -8.75 -26.19 14.04
N GLY A 307 -8.21 -24.95 14.12
CA GLY A 307 -6.77 -24.70 14.19
C GLY A 307 -6.02 -24.78 12.86
N ALA A 308 -6.72 -24.75 11.71
CA ALA A 308 -6.13 -24.72 10.38
C ALA A 308 -6.86 -23.73 9.46
N VAL A 309 -6.25 -23.41 8.31
CA VAL A 309 -6.87 -22.59 7.27
C VAL A 309 -7.89 -23.42 6.49
N ASP A 310 -9.11 -22.90 6.37
CA ASP A 310 -10.18 -23.42 5.52
C ASP A 310 -9.96 -22.96 4.08
N TYR A 311 -9.13 -23.71 3.36
CA TYR A 311 -8.78 -23.44 1.97
C TYR A 311 -9.97 -23.59 1.01
N GLU A 312 -10.97 -24.41 1.32
CA GLU A 312 -12.15 -24.59 0.48
C GLU A 312 -13.08 -23.36 0.53
N GLU A 313 -13.33 -22.82 1.72
CA GLU A 313 -14.06 -21.57 1.85
C GLU A 313 -13.27 -20.40 1.24
N LEU A 314 -11.95 -20.35 1.47
CA LEU A 314 -11.07 -19.32 0.91
C LEU A 314 -11.08 -19.32 -0.62
N LYS A 315 -10.99 -20.50 -1.24
CA LYS A 315 -11.11 -20.68 -2.70
C LYS A 315 -12.40 -20.08 -3.26
N THR A 316 -13.52 -20.35 -2.59
CA THR A 316 -14.82 -19.81 -2.99
C THR A 316 -14.82 -18.29 -2.93
N VAL A 317 -14.25 -17.69 -1.87
CA VAL A 317 -14.16 -16.22 -1.74
C VAL A 317 -13.22 -15.61 -2.79
N ILE A 318 -12.08 -16.24 -3.08
CA ILE A 318 -11.13 -15.77 -4.11
C ILE A 318 -11.82 -15.63 -5.47
N ARG A 319 -12.59 -16.65 -5.88
CA ARG A 319 -13.28 -16.65 -7.18
C ARG A 319 -14.29 -15.51 -7.30
N HIS A 320 -15.10 -15.31 -6.27
CA HIS A 320 -16.06 -14.20 -6.25
C HIS A 320 -15.37 -12.82 -6.13
N ALA A 321 -14.25 -12.73 -5.43
CA ALA A 321 -13.48 -11.48 -5.35
C ALA A 321 -12.84 -11.10 -6.70
N VAL A 322 -12.34 -12.07 -7.47
CA VAL A 322 -11.86 -11.82 -8.85
C VAL A 322 -12.99 -11.36 -9.76
N HIS A 323 -14.14 -12.03 -9.71
CA HIS A 323 -15.34 -11.60 -10.45
C HIS A 323 -15.77 -10.18 -10.07
N PHE A 324 -15.83 -9.87 -8.76
CA PHE A 324 -16.11 -8.52 -8.28
C PHE A 324 -15.13 -7.50 -8.87
N LEU A 325 -13.81 -7.74 -8.76
CA LEU A 325 -12.79 -6.80 -9.20
C LEU A 325 -12.75 -6.64 -10.74
N ASP A 326 -13.03 -7.68 -11.52
CA ASP A 326 -13.20 -7.56 -12.98
C ASP A 326 -14.42 -6.70 -13.32
N ASN A 327 -15.55 -6.88 -12.61
CA ASN A 327 -16.71 -6.00 -12.78
C ASN A 327 -16.40 -4.54 -12.43
N VAL A 328 -15.60 -4.29 -11.39
CA VAL A 328 -15.19 -2.92 -11.01
C VAL A 328 -14.50 -2.21 -12.19
N LEU A 329 -13.70 -2.90 -13.01
CA LEU A 329 -13.05 -2.27 -14.18
C LEU A 329 -14.06 -1.65 -15.15
N ASP A 330 -15.18 -2.33 -15.38
CA ASP A 330 -16.21 -1.93 -16.34
C ASP A 330 -17.30 -1.04 -15.72
N ALA A 331 -17.48 -1.10 -14.39
CA ALA A 331 -18.32 -0.17 -13.62
C ALA A 331 -17.65 1.20 -13.39
N ASN A 332 -16.32 1.26 -13.49
CA ASN A 332 -15.54 2.45 -13.18
C ASN A 332 -15.76 3.58 -14.20
N SER A 333 -16.03 4.78 -13.69
CA SER A 333 -15.98 6.05 -14.43
C SER A 333 -14.56 6.59 -14.41
N TYR A 334 -13.91 6.61 -15.56
CA TYR A 334 -12.54 7.10 -15.71
C TYR A 334 -12.54 8.60 -16.02
N PRO A 335 -11.92 9.45 -15.18
CA PRO A 335 -11.88 10.89 -15.41
C PRO A 335 -10.96 11.30 -16.58
N VAL A 336 -10.08 10.40 -17.01
CA VAL A 336 -9.09 10.61 -18.08
C VAL A 336 -9.20 9.47 -19.09
N GLU A 337 -9.48 9.77 -20.35
CA GLU A 337 -9.73 8.74 -21.38
C GLU A 337 -8.50 7.88 -21.68
N ALA A 338 -7.30 8.46 -21.64
CA ALA A 338 -6.05 7.71 -21.78
C ALA A 338 -5.95 6.60 -20.72
N VAL A 339 -6.36 6.92 -19.49
CA VAL A 339 -6.39 5.95 -18.39
C VAL A 339 -7.39 4.84 -18.65
N ARG A 340 -8.60 5.19 -19.10
CA ARG A 340 -9.62 4.20 -19.50
C ARG A 340 -9.08 3.24 -20.55
N LYS A 341 -8.50 3.76 -21.62
CA LYS A 341 -7.98 2.97 -22.75
C LYS A 341 -6.90 1.99 -22.30
N VAL A 342 -5.89 2.47 -21.57
CA VAL A 342 -4.76 1.63 -21.14
C VAL A 342 -5.23 0.61 -20.10
N THR A 343 -6.01 1.03 -19.10
CA THR A 343 -6.50 0.15 -18.04
C THR A 343 -7.38 -0.97 -18.60
N LEU A 344 -8.29 -0.67 -19.52
CA LEU A 344 -9.13 -1.71 -20.14
C LEU A 344 -8.36 -2.58 -21.14
N GLY A 345 -7.21 -2.13 -21.63
CA GLY A 345 -6.32 -2.90 -22.50
C GLY A 345 -5.57 -4.02 -21.78
N THR A 346 -5.18 -3.79 -20.52
CA THR A 346 -4.45 -4.77 -19.68
C THR A 346 -5.32 -5.42 -18.60
N ARG A 347 -6.40 -4.75 -18.18
CA ARG A 347 -7.39 -5.21 -17.20
C ARG A 347 -6.78 -5.66 -15.88
N LYS A 348 -5.73 -4.99 -15.39
CA LYS A 348 -5.07 -5.35 -14.12
C LYS A 348 -6.01 -5.15 -12.93
N ILE A 349 -6.06 -6.15 -12.05
CA ILE A 349 -6.69 -6.08 -10.73
C ILE A 349 -5.67 -6.46 -9.66
N GLY A 350 -5.92 -6.04 -8.42
CA GLY A 350 -5.06 -6.34 -7.28
C GLY A 350 -5.84 -6.96 -6.13
N LEU A 351 -6.01 -8.28 -6.16
CA LEU A 351 -6.50 -9.05 -5.03
C LEU A 351 -5.35 -9.30 -4.04
N GLY A 352 -5.55 -8.87 -2.80
CA GLY A 352 -4.61 -9.06 -1.70
C GLY A 352 -5.24 -9.64 -0.45
N VAL A 353 -4.52 -9.52 0.66
CA VAL A 353 -4.97 -9.96 1.98
C VAL A 353 -4.89 -8.85 3.01
N MET A 354 -5.63 -9.01 4.10
CA MET A 354 -5.49 -8.33 5.38
C MET A 354 -5.75 -9.34 6.51
N GLY A 355 -5.43 -8.99 7.75
CA GLY A 355 -5.64 -9.89 8.88
C GLY A 355 -4.61 -11.01 8.98
N PHE A 356 -3.43 -10.87 8.37
CA PHE A 356 -2.41 -11.94 8.41
C PHE A 356 -1.84 -12.16 9.81
N ALA A 357 -1.56 -11.10 10.57
CA ALA A 357 -1.09 -11.26 11.96
C ALA A 357 -2.16 -11.89 12.85
N ASP A 358 -3.44 -11.56 12.63
CA ASP A 358 -4.57 -12.21 13.30
C ASP A 358 -4.66 -13.70 12.97
N LEU A 359 -4.51 -14.07 11.69
CA LEU A 359 -4.46 -15.46 11.26
C LEU A 359 -3.39 -16.24 12.03
N LEU A 360 -2.18 -15.69 12.12
CA LEU A 360 -1.08 -16.31 12.85
C LEU A 360 -1.38 -16.49 14.33
N VAL A 361 -2.01 -15.48 14.98
CA VAL A 361 -2.45 -15.58 16.38
C VAL A 361 -3.48 -16.70 16.57
N GLU A 362 -4.49 -16.79 15.69
CA GLU A 362 -5.53 -17.82 15.76
C GLU A 362 -4.97 -19.24 15.52
N LEU A 363 -3.84 -19.35 14.80
CA LEU A 363 -3.08 -20.60 14.63
C LEU A 363 -2.02 -20.84 15.73
N GLY A 364 -1.84 -19.91 16.67
CA GLY A 364 -0.84 -20.01 17.74
C GLY A 364 0.61 -19.89 17.24
N MET A 365 0.83 -19.18 16.13
CA MET A 365 2.12 -19.08 15.45
C MET A 365 2.74 -17.68 15.58
N PRO A 366 3.96 -17.53 16.12
CA PRO A 366 4.66 -16.24 16.12
C PRO A 366 4.97 -15.74 14.71
N TYR A 367 4.81 -14.43 14.48
CA TYR A 367 5.12 -13.80 13.17
C TYR A 367 6.59 -14.01 12.76
N ALA A 368 7.51 -13.84 13.71
CA ALA A 368 8.94 -14.05 13.53
C ALA A 368 9.31 -15.53 13.65
N SER A 369 8.83 -16.36 12.71
CA SER A 369 9.12 -17.80 12.69
C SER A 369 9.18 -18.36 11.27
N GLU A 370 9.96 -19.44 11.10
CA GLU A 370 10.03 -20.17 9.83
C GLU A 370 8.65 -20.68 9.38
N GLY A 371 7.85 -21.15 10.33
CA GLY A 371 6.48 -21.61 10.06
C GLY A 371 5.60 -20.50 9.48
N ALA A 372 5.71 -19.27 10.00
CA ALA A 372 4.91 -18.15 9.51
C ALA A 372 5.33 -17.72 8.10
N VAL A 373 6.64 -17.74 7.80
CA VAL A 373 7.16 -17.46 6.47
C VAL A 373 6.73 -18.54 5.46
N ALA A 374 6.76 -19.81 5.86
CA ALA A 374 6.29 -20.92 5.03
C ALA A 374 4.78 -20.82 4.75
N LEU A 375 3.98 -20.54 5.78
CA LEU A 375 2.53 -20.34 5.65
C LEU A 375 2.21 -19.13 4.76
N ALA A 376 2.95 -18.03 4.86
CA ALA A 376 2.78 -16.88 3.97
C ALA A 376 2.98 -17.24 2.50
N ALA A 377 4.03 -18.01 2.19
CA ALA A 377 4.31 -18.50 0.85
C ALA A 377 3.20 -19.44 0.35
N GLU A 378 2.81 -20.42 1.16
CA GLU A 378 1.72 -21.39 0.85
C GLU A 378 0.39 -20.67 0.59
N LEU A 379 -0.01 -19.78 1.50
CA LEU A 379 -1.25 -19.03 1.43
C LEU A 379 -1.30 -18.15 0.17
N MET A 380 -0.22 -17.42 -0.11
CA MET A 380 -0.19 -16.54 -1.27
C MET A 380 -0.12 -17.32 -2.59
N GLN A 381 0.60 -18.45 -2.62
CA GLN A 381 0.61 -19.37 -3.76
C GLN A 381 -0.81 -19.88 -4.08
N PHE A 382 -1.54 -20.30 -3.05
CA PHE A 382 -2.92 -20.75 -3.18
C PHE A 382 -3.83 -19.64 -3.72
N ILE A 383 -3.74 -18.43 -3.15
CA ILE A 383 -4.53 -17.27 -3.59
C ILE A 383 -4.24 -16.93 -5.04
N GLN A 384 -2.97 -16.83 -5.44
CA GLN A 384 -2.58 -16.53 -6.81
C GLN A 384 -3.07 -17.60 -7.80
N GLY A 385 -2.91 -18.87 -7.44
CA GLY A 385 -3.34 -20.00 -8.26
C GLY A 385 -4.85 -19.97 -8.53
N GLU A 386 -5.67 -19.87 -7.49
CA GLU A 386 -7.13 -19.81 -7.63
C GLU A 386 -7.61 -18.49 -8.27
N ALA A 387 -6.92 -17.37 -8.04
CA ALA A 387 -7.24 -16.09 -8.68
C ALA A 387 -6.96 -16.14 -10.20
N ARG A 388 -5.83 -16.74 -10.62
CA ARG A 388 -5.52 -16.95 -12.04
C ARG A 388 -6.50 -17.91 -12.70
N GLN A 389 -6.90 -18.99 -12.01
CA GLN A 389 -7.95 -19.89 -12.50
C GLN A 389 -9.30 -19.17 -12.66
N ALA A 390 -9.68 -18.31 -11.71
CA ALA A 390 -10.89 -17.51 -11.82
C ALA A 390 -10.82 -16.53 -13.01
N SER A 391 -9.67 -15.87 -13.21
CA SER A 391 -9.43 -14.99 -14.36
C SER A 391 -9.47 -15.76 -15.69
N ALA A 392 -8.91 -16.96 -15.75
CA ALA A 392 -9.01 -17.84 -16.92
C ALA A 392 -10.47 -18.21 -17.21
N LYS A 393 -11.25 -18.57 -16.18
CA LYS A 393 -12.66 -18.94 -16.33
C LYS A 393 -13.51 -17.81 -16.92
N LEU A 394 -13.25 -16.57 -16.53
CA LEU A 394 -13.94 -15.39 -17.08
C LEU A 394 -13.68 -15.20 -18.59
N THR A 395 -12.61 -15.77 -19.15
CA THR A 395 -12.34 -15.65 -20.60
C THR A 395 -13.34 -16.41 -21.47
N GLU A 396 -13.97 -17.47 -20.93
CA GLU A 396 -14.95 -18.27 -21.67
C GLU A 396 -16.16 -17.43 -22.13
N THR A 397 -16.54 -16.42 -21.34
CA THR A 397 -17.70 -15.56 -21.61
C THR A 397 -17.31 -14.12 -21.93
N ARG A 398 -16.21 -13.61 -21.35
CA ARG A 398 -15.80 -12.20 -21.50
C ARG A 398 -14.61 -11.99 -22.42
N GLY A 399 -13.93 -13.06 -22.82
CA GLY A 399 -12.67 -13.03 -23.58
C GLY A 399 -11.45 -12.60 -22.74
N PRO A 400 -10.23 -12.87 -23.25
CA PRO A 400 -8.99 -12.45 -22.58
C PRO A 400 -8.84 -10.92 -22.54
N PHE A 401 -7.89 -10.41 -21.73
CA PHE A 401 -7.58 -8.97 -21.79
C PHE A 401 -7.08 -8.60 -23.20
N PRO A 402 -7.42 -7.40 -23.73
CA PRO A 402 -7.13 -7.04 -25.11
C PRO A 402 -5.66 -7.16 -25.54
N ALA A 403 -4.71 -6.91 -24.64
CA ALA A 403 -3.27 -7.01 -24.91
C ALA A 403 -2.70 -8.44 -24.79
N PHE A 404 -3.52 -9.47 -24.51
CA PHE A 404 -3.02 -10.83 -24.20
C PHE A 404 -2.13 -11.42 -25.28
N ALA A 405 -2.53 -11.32 -26.55
CA ALA A 405 -1.78 -11.89 -27.68
C ALA A 405 -0.33 -11.35 -27.81
N ARG A 406 -0.08 -10.16 -27.25
CA ARG A 406 1.21 -9.45 -27.25
C ARG A 406 1.92 -9.51 -25.88
N SER A 407 1.37 -10.29 -24.95
CA SER A 407 1.89 -10.42 -23.59
C SER A 407 2.83 -11.62 -23.47
N LEU A 408 3.73 -11.60 -22.49
CA LEU A 408 4.56 -12.74 -22.13
C LEU A 408 3.76 -13.91 -21.56
N LEU A 409 2.47 -13.70 -21.24
CA LEU A 409 1.56 -14.73 -20.75
C LEU A 409 1.00 -15.59 -21.89
N ASN A 410 1.11 -15.13 -23.14
CA ASN A 410 0.72 -15.89 -24.32
C ASN A 410 1.85 -16.83 -24.75
N THR A 411 1.88 -18.02 -24.14
CA THR A 411 2.76 -19.13 -24.53
C THR A 411 1.92 -20.26 -25.15
N ASP A 412 2.55 -21.17 -25.91
CA ASP A 412 1.83 -22.17 -26.72
C ASP A 412 0.82 -23.02 -25.90
N ASP A 413 1.13 -23.29 -24.63
CA ASP A 413 0.28 -24.07 -23.70
C ASP A 413 -0.50 -23.21 -22.69
N ALA A 414 -0.45 -21.87 -22.79
CA ALA A 414 -1.08 -20.99 -21.82
C ALA A 414 -2.60 -20.94 -21.96
N THR A 415 -3.30 -21.10 -20.84
CA THR A 415 -4.71 -20.74 -20.77
C THR A 415 -4.85 -19.21 -20.81
N PRO A 416 -5.67 -18.66 -21.73
CA PRO A 416 -5.90 -17.22 -21.78
C PRO A 416 -6.43 -16.65 -20.45
N LEU A 417 -6.00 -15.44 -20.11
CA LEU A 417 -6.41 -14.76 -18.87
C LEU A 417 -7.24 -13.53 -19.17
N ARG A 418 -8.23 -13.24 -18.30
CA ARG A 418 -9.06 -12.04 -18.36
C ARG A 418 -8.30 -10.79 -17.90
N ASN A 419 -7.28 -10.95 -17.07
CA ASN A 419 -6.55 -9.87 -16.41
C ASN A 419 -5.04 -10.10 -16.55
N ALA A 420 -4.27 -9.07 -16.92
CA ALA A 420 -2.82 -9.20 -17.05
C ALA A 420 -2.10 -9.44 -15.72
N CYS A 421 -2.67 -8.93 -14.62
CA CYS A 421 -2.27 -9.21 -13.24
C CYS A 421 -3.54 -9.40 -12.40
N VAL A 422 -3.50 -10.31 -11.42
CA VAL A 422 -4.62 -10.58 -10.51
C VAL A 422 -4.32 -10.29 -9.04
N THR A 423 -3.05 -10.32 -8.63
CA THR A 423 -2.66 -10.24 -7.20
C THR A 423 -1.77 -9.05 -6.87
N SER A 424 -2.01 -8.47 -5.67
CA SER A 424 -1.24 -7.37 -5.08
C SER A 424 -1.43 -7.32 -3.57
N ILE A 425 -0.38 -6.99 -2.80
CA ILE A 425 -0.51 -6.79 -1.35
C ILE A 425 -0.48 -5.30 -1.02
N ALA A 426 -1.65 -4.75 -0.69
CA ALA A 426 -1.84 -3.36 -0.32
C ALA A 426 -1.69 -3.12 1.20
N PRO A 427 -1.46 -1.87 1.65
CA PRO A 427 -1.38 -1.57 3.08
C PRO A 427 -2.71 -1.80 3.83
N THR A 428 -3.86 -1.70 3.13
CA THR A 428 -5.22 -1.84 3.70
C THR A 428 -5.58 -0.91 4.87
N GLY A 429 -4.82 0.16 5.11
CA GLY A 429 -4.88 0.96 6.34
C GLY A 429 -6.21 1.67 6.68
N THR A 430 -7.22 1.62 5.80
CA THR A 430 -8.62 1.99 6.13
C THR A 430 -9.54 0.77 6.17
N ILE A 431 -9.43 -0.17 5.24
CA ILE A 431 -10.35 -1.33 5.18
C ILE A 431 -10.08 -2.37 6.27
N SER A 432 -8.83 -2.51 6.74
CA SER A 432 -8.52 -3.38 7.88
C SER A 432 -9.14 -2.82 9.18
N LEU A 433 -9.28 -1.50 9.29
CA LEU A 433 -9.99 -0.85 10.39
C LEU A 433 -11.50 -1.10 10.35
N LEU A 434 -12.08 -1.20 9.16
CA LEU A 434 -13.49 -1.56 9.00
C LEU A 434 -13.72 -3.03 9.39
N ALA A 435 -12.74 -3.88 9.12
CA ALA A 435 -12.78 -5.30 9.42
C ALA A 435 -12.28 -5.68 10.84
N ASP A 436 -11.83 -4.69 11.63
CA ASP A 436 -11.18 -4.85 12.95
C ASP A 436 -10.10 -5.93 12.96
N CYS A 437 -9.16 -5.84 12.00
CA CYS A 437 -8.04 -6.75 11.87
C CYS A 437 -6.72 -6.02 11.53
N SER A 438 -5.62 -6.75 11.62
CA SER A 438 -4.29 -6.32 11.20
C SER A 438 -4.24 -5.91 9.73
N SER A 439 -3.40 -4.93 9.45
CA SER A 439 -3.28 -4.31 8.13
C SER A 439 -2.43 -5.15 7.19
N GLY A 440 -3.00 -5.57 6.06
CA GLY A 440 -2.25 -6.26 5.02
C GLY A 440 -1.56 -7.52 5.55
N ILE A 441 -0.25 -7.57 5.29
CA ILE A 441 0.66 -8.58 5.85
C ILE A 441 1.52 -8.03 6.99
N GLU A 442 1.24 -6.83 7.48
CA GLU A 442 1.99 -6.19 8.56
C GLU A 442 1.76 -6.94 9.89
N PRO A 443 2.77 -7.06 10.76
CA PRO A 443 2.54 -7.44 12.14
C PRO A 443 1.76 -6.34 12.87
N PHE A 444 1.30 -6.61 14.10
CA PHE A 444 0.67 -5.58 14.91
C PHE A 444 1.64 -4.43 15.14
N PHE A 445 1.25 -3.20 14.78
CA PHE A 445 2.05 -2.02 15.13
C PHE A 445 2.10 -1.83 16.66
N ALA A 446 0.93 -1.97 17.30
CA ALA A 446 0.74 -1.97 18.74
C ALA A 446 -0.56 -2.71 19.09
N LEU A 447 -0.62 -3.29 20.28
CA LEU A 447 -1.76 -4.00 20.85
C LEU A 447 -2.76 -3.06 21.55
N SER A 448 -2.33 -1.84 21.82
CA SER A 448 -3.14 -0.71 22.28
C SER A 448 -2.54 0.56 21.71
N TYR A 449 -3.34 1.43 21.11
CA TYR A 449 -2.81 2.64 20.48
C TYR A 449 -3.80 3.78 20.42
N ARG A 450 -3.24 4.99 20.34
CA ARG A 450 -3.94 6.19 19.93
C ARG A 450 -3.54 6.53 18.50
N ARG A 451 -4.54 6.76 17.65
CA ARG A 451 -4.39 7.16 16.26
C ARG A 451 -4.96 8.56 16.07
N GLU A 452 -4.10 9.50 15.71
CA GLU A 452 -4.55 10.82 15.29
C GLU A 452 -5.04 10.74 13.84
N VAL A 453 -6.28 11.14 13.59
CA VAL A 453 -6.84 11.34 12.26
C VAL A 453 -7.26 12.79 12.16
N ILE A 454 -7.06 13.45 11.02
CA ILE A 454 -7.38 14.88 10.83
C ILE A 454 -8.75 15.22 11.44
N GLY A 455 -8.73 16.03 12.51
CA GLY A 455 -9.92 16.47 13.26
C GLY A 455 -10.60 15.42 14.16
N SER A 456 -9.95 14.29 14.49
CA SER A 456 -10.45 13.31 15.48
C SER A 456 -9.33 12.40 16.00
N THR A 457 -9.09 12.42 17.30
CA THR A 457 -8.26 11.42 17.99
C THR A 457 -9.06 10.13 18.15
N ARG A 458 -8.48 8.99 17.77
CA ARG A 458 -9.08 7.67 17.92
C ARG A 458 -8.22 6.81 18.85
N THR A 459 -8.87 5.96 19.60
CA THR A 459 -8.21 5.10 20.59
C THR A 459 -8.66 3.67 20.36
N MET A 460 -7.72 2.78 20.09
CA MET A 460 -7.93 1.34 20.23
C MET A 460 -7.45 0.95 21.61
N ASP A 461 -8.38 0.62 22.50
CA ASP A 461 -8.06 0.29 23.89
C ASP A 461 -7.21 -0.98 23.97
N VAL A 462 -7.71 -2.10 23.45
CA VAL A 462 -6.98 -3.38 23.39
C VAL A 462 -7.34 -4.10 22.11
N HIS A 463 -6.36 -4.70 21.46
CA HIS A 463 -6.56 -5.48 20.24
C HIS A 463 -7.51 -6.67 20.49
N PRO A 464 -8.55 -6.89 19.67
CA PRO A 464 -9.57 -7.91 19.93
C PRO A 464 -9.02 -9.34 20.09
N ALA A 465 -8.00 -9.71 19.30
CA ALA A 465 -7.37 -11.03 19.41
C ALA A 465 -6.68 -11.26 20.76
N LEU A 466 -6.02 -10.22 21.30
CA LEU A 466 -5.41 -10.29 22.62
C LEU A 466 -6.47 -10.40 23.72
N ALA A 467 -7.53 -9.59 23.64
CA ALA A 467 -8.62 -9.61 24.61
C ALA A 467 -9.28 -11.01 24.70
N ARG A 468 -9.51 -11.67 23.55
CA ARG A 468 -10.00 -13.06 23.51
C ARG A 468 -9.02 -14.03 24.15
N ARG A 469 -7.71 -13.91 23.84
CA ARG A 469 -6.68 -14.81 24.35
C ARG A 469 -6.50 -14.74 25.87
N LEU A 470 -6.61 -13.54 26.45
CA LEU A 470 -6.43 -13.31 27.89
C LEU A 470 -7.64 -13.73 28.74
N ASN A 471 -8.85 -13.84 28.16
CA ASN A 471 -10.07 -14.29 28.84
C ASN A 471 -10.29 -13.66 30.24
N GLY A 472 -10.41 -12.33 30.31
CA GLY A 472 -10.68 -11.61 31.56
C GLY A 472 -9.44 -11.11 32.31
N ASP A 473 -8.25 -11.21 31.72
CA ASP A 473 -6.98 -10.69 32.25
C ASP A 473 -6.60 -11.17 33.67
N PRO A 474 -6.53 -12.50 33.89
CA PRO A 474 -6.25 -13.06 35.22
C PRO A 474 -4.88 -12.65 35.78
N ASN A 475 -3.96 -12.21 34.93
CA ASN A 475 -2.60 -11.83 35.30
C ASN A 475 -2.38 -10.31 35.35
N GLY A 476 -3.43 -9.50 35.17
CA GLY A 476 -3.34 -8.04 35.25
C GLY A 476 -2.41 -7.41 34.20
N LEU A 477 -2.35 -7.97 32.99
CA LEU A 477 -1.49 -7.53 31.89
C LEU A 477 -2.06 -6.31 31.14
N LEU A 478 -3.39 -6.16 31.10
CA LEU A 478 -4.04 -5.11 30.30
C LEU A 478 -3.65 -3.68 30.69
N PRO A 479 -3.48 -3.30 31.97
CA PRO A 479 -3.00 -1.96 32.33
C PRO A 479 -1.66 -1.62 31.69
N SER A 480 -0.71 -2.57 31.69
CA SER A 480 0.61 -2.36 31.06
C SER A 480 0.51 -2.28 29.53
N VAL A 481 -0.35 -3.10 28.92
CA VAL A 481 -0.61 -3.05 27.48
C VAL A 481 -1.24 -1.71 27.09
N ARG A 482 -2.18 -1.18 27.87
CA ARG A 482 -2.77 0.15 27.63
C ARG A 482 -1.75 1.27 27.77
N ALA A 483 -0.84 1.18 28.72
CA ALA A 483 0.20 2.19 28.89
C ALA A 483 1.24 2.16 27.75
N THR A 484 1.68 0.97 27.34
CA THR A 484 2.86 0.81 26.46
C THR A 484 2.55 0.43 25.03
N GLY A 485 1.34 -0.06 24.76
CA GLY A 485 0.95 -0.64 23.49
C GLY A 485 1.50 -2.05 23.22
N ARG A 486 2.17 -2.69 24.18
CA ARG A 486 2.81 -4.01 24.00
C ARG A 486 2.72 -4.87 25.26
N LEU A 487 3.05 -6.16 25.15
CA LEU A 487 3.14 -7.05 26.30
C LEU A 487 4.49 -6.89 26.99
N GLY A 488 4.49 -6.39 28.23
CA GLY A 488 5.69 -6.27 29.05
C GLY A 488 6.24 -7.61 29.56
N ALA A 489 7.41 -7.57 30.21
CA ALA A 489 8.15 -8.75 30.66
C ALA A 489 7.40 -9.67 31.64
N ALA A 490 6.34 -9.17 32.31
CA ALA A 490 5.48 -9.96 33.18
C ALA A 490 4.60 -10.98 32.41
N ALA A 491 4.41 -10.80 31.10
CA ALA A 491 3.66 -11.75 30.28
C ALA A 491 4.51 -13.00 29.95
N PRO A 492 3.90 -14.19 29.91
CA PRO A 492 4.56 -15.42 29.46
C PRO A 492 5.26 -15.25 28.11
N ARG A 493 6.43 -15.88 27.95
CA ARG A 493 7.29 -15.70 26.76
C ARG A 493 6.58 -16.08 25.47
N ASP A 494 5.87 -17.19 25.46
CA ASP A 494 5.07 -17.68 24.33
C ASP A 494 4.00 -16.65 23.92
N LEU A 495 3.35 -16.02 24.89
CA LEU A 495 2.38 -14.96 24.63
C LEU A 495 3.04 -13.70 24.05
N ARG A 496 4.22 -13.32 24.55
CA ARG A 496 4.99 -12.19 24.02
C ARG A 496 5.46 -12.42 22.60
N GLU A 497 5.95 -13.62 22.28
CA GLU A 497 6.38 -13.99 20.93
C GLU A 497 5.19 -14.03 19.96
N LEU A 498 4.03 -14.53 20.40
CA LEU A 498 2.81 -14.61 19.59
C LEU A 498 2.23 -13.23 19.23
N PHE A 499 2.31 -12.26 20.14
CA PHE A 499 1.79 -10.90 19.96
C PHE A 499 2.89 -9.85 19.78
N ALA A 500 4.09 -10.28 19.37
CA ALA A 500 5.22 -9.38 19.13
C ALA A 500 4.82 -8.26 18.15
N THR A 501 5.08 -7.02 18.53
CA THR A 501 4.75 -5.85 17.72
C THR A 501 5.82 -5.59 16.66
N ALA A 502 5.52 -4.71 15.71
CA ALA A 502 6.41 -4.40 14.59
C ALA A 502 7.81 -3.94 15.02
N HIS A 503 7.95 -3.26 16.16
CA HIS A 503 9.26 -2.81 16.67
C HIS A 503 10.01 -3.88 17.49
N GLU A 504 9.32 -4.96 17.84
CA GLU A 504 9.89 -6.11 18.58
C GLU A 504 10.35 -7.24 17.63
N ILE A 505 9.99 -7.13 16.36
CA ILE A 505 10.37 -8.06 15.29
C ILE A 505 11.60 -7.50 14.58
N SER A 506 12.63 -8.33 14.39
CA SER A 506 13.84 -7.89 13.71
C SER A 506 13.59 -7.61 12.20
N PRO A 507 14.36 -6.69 11.59
CA PRO A 507 14.18 -6.31 10.18
C PRO A 507 14.23 -7.47 9.19
N ASP A 508 15.06 -8.49 9.45
CA ASP A 508 15.18 -9.66 8.59
C ASP A 508 13.86 -10.44 8.49
N TRP A 509 13.13 -10.65 9.59
CA TRP A 509 11.83 -11.32 9.55
C TRP A 509 10.79 -10.53 8.75
N HIS A 510 10.81 -9.19 8.84
CA HIS A 510 9.93 -8.37 8.00
C HIS A 510 10.20 -8.56 6.51
N ILE A 511 11.49 -8.61 6.11
CA ILE A 511 11.90 -8.77 4.71
C ILE A 511 11.60 -10.18 4.21
N ARG A 512 11.86 -11.20 5.04
CA ARG A 512 11.56 -12.60 4.70
C ARG A 512 10.06 -12.81 4.50
N MET A 513 9.23 -12.18 5.33
CA MET A 513 7.78 -12.20 5.13
C MET A 513 7.37 -11.50 3.84
N GLN A 514 7.97 -10.33 3.55
CA GLN A 514 7.73 -9.62 2.29
C GLN A 514 8.08 -10.49 1.08
N ALA A 515 9.25 -11.15 1.10
CA ALA A 515 9.72 -12.01 0.03
C ALA A 515 8.82 -13.24 -0.20
N ALA A 516 8.34 -13.86 0.88
CA ALA A 516 7.40 -14.98 0.81
C ALA A 516 6.10 -14.60 0.07
N PHE A 517 5.50 -13.46 0.40
CA PHE A 517 4.34 -12.95 -0.31
C PHE A 517 4.67 -12.48 -1.73
N GLN A 518 5.81 -11.81 -1.93
CA GLN A 518 6.20 -11.25 -3.22
C GLN A 518 6.39 -12.32 -4.30
N THR A 519 6.89 -13.50 -3.91
CA THR A 519 7.10 -14.65 -4.80
C THR A 519 5.82 -15.03 -5.57
N TYR A 520 4.67 -14.95 -4.92
CA TYR A 520 3.36 -15.32 -5.48
C TYR A 520 2.44 -14.11 -5.70
N THR A 521 3.03 -12.92 -5.91
CA THR A 521 2.30 -11.68 -6.20
C THR A 521 2.67 -11.16 -7.59
N ASP A 522 1.68 -10.98 -8.46
CA ASP A 522 1.89 -10.52 -9.84
C ASP A 522 2.47 -9.09 -9.89
N THR A 523 1.87 -8.16 -9.14
CA THR A 523 2.39 -6.79 -9.00
C THR A 523 3.43 -6.73 -7.88
N ALA A 524 3.30 -5.88 -6.87
CA ALA A 524 4.24 -5.79 -5.75
C ALA A 524 3.54 -5.85 -4.39
N VAL A 525 4.38 -5.82 -3.35
CA VAL A 525 3.98 -5.87 -1.95
C VAL A 525 4.30 -4.53 -1.28
N SER A 526 3.29 -3.88 -0.70
CA SER A 526 3.49 -2.79 0.25
C SER A 526 3.86 -3.38 1.61
N LYS A 527 5.12 -3.17 2.03
CA LYS A 527 5.62 -3.57 3.34
C LYS A 527 6.52 -2.49 3.92
N THR A 528 6.30 -2.16 5.19
CA THR A 528 7.22 -1.31 5.97
C THR A 528 8.20 -2.18 6.74
N ILE A 529 9.50 -1.95 6.58
CA ILE A 529 10.53 -2.54 7.44
C ILE A 529 10.72 -1.60 8.62
N ASN A 530 10.11 -1.93 9.76
CA ASN A 530 10.17 -1.09 10.95
C ASN A 530 11.52 -1.28 11.63
N LEU A 531 12.11 -0.17 12.06
CA LEU A 531 13.38 -0.12 12.76
C LEU A 531 13.18 0.61 14.09
N VAL A 532 13.83 0.12 15.15
CA VAL A 532 13.83 0.78 16.45
C VAL A 532 14.55 2.13 16.37
N GLN A 533 14.24 3.06 17.28
CA GLN A 533 14.85 4.40 17.30
C GLN A 533 16.39 4.38 17.31
N GLY A 534 16.97 3.42 18.03
CA GLY A 534 18.41 3.21 18.15
C GLY A 534 19.07 2.48 16.97
N ALA A 535 18.31 2.11 15.93
CA ALA A 535 18.88 1.54 14.71
C ALA A 535 19.85 2.53 14.05
N ARG A 536 20.84 2.02 13.34
CA ARG A 536 21.87 2.79 12.65
C ARG A 536 21.60 2.86 11.14
N VAL A 537 22.35 3.70 10.44
CA VAL A 537 22.29 3.79 8.97
C VAL A 537 22.66 2.45 8.31
N GLU A 538 23.60 1.72 8.91
CA GLU A 538 24.03 0.40 8.41
C GLU A 538 22.90 -0.64 8.46
N ASP A 539 21.96 -0.53 9.42
CA ASP A 539 20.80 -1.41 9.49
C ASP A 539 19.83 -1.16 8.33
N VAL A 540 19.66 0.10 7.92
CA VAL A 540 18.89 0.46 6.71
C VAL A 540 19.56 -0.08 5.46
N ALA A 541 20.88 0.13 5.33
CA ALA A 541 21.65 -0.40 4.21
C ALA A 541 21.57 -1.92 4.11
N ALA A 542 21.64 -2.63 5.25
CA ALA A 542 21.48 -4.08 5.33
C ALA A 542 20.06 -4.52 4.92
N ALA A 543 19.02 -3.81 5.37
CA ALA A 543 17.64 -4.08 4.98
C ALA A 543 17.42 -3.95 3.46
N TYR A 544 18.03 -2.92 2.83
CA TYR A 544 17.97 -2.74 1.38
C TYR A 544 18.67 -3.85 0.61
N ARG A 545 19.86 -4.27 1.03
CA ARG A 545 20.59 -5.39 0.41
C ARG A 545 19.81 -6.70 0.55
N LEU A 546 19.33 -7.01 1.74
CA LEU A 546 18.57 -8.24 1.98
C LEU A 546 17.27 -8.27 1.17
N ALA A 547 16.56 -7.14 1.03
CA ALA A 547 15.37 -7.07 0.20
C ALA A 547 15.68 -7.32 -1.29
N PHE A 548 16.79 -6.77 -1.79
CA PHE A 548 17.27 -7.02 -3.15
C PHE A 548 17.63 -8.50 -3.37
N GLU A 549 18.44 -9.07 -2.47
CA GLU A 549 18.87 -10.47 -2.51
C GLU A 549 17.69 -11.44 -2.41
N SER A 550 16.66 -11.09 -1.65
CA SER A 550 15.44 -11.88 -1.46
C SER A 550 14.47 -11.81 -2.64
N GLY A 551 14.79 -11.06 -3.71
CA GLY A 551 13.94 -10.96 -4.90
C GLY A 551 12.71 -10.07 -4.72
N CYS A 552 12.71 -9.17 -3.72
CA CYS A 552 11.64 -8.19 -3.60
C CYS A 552 11.60 -7.26 -4.83
N LYS A 553 10.46 -6.62 -5.10
CA LYS A 553 10.32 -5.61 -6.17
C LYS A 553 10.56 -4.18 -5.69
N GLY A 554 10.55 -3.96 -4.38
CA GLY A 554 10.91 -2.70 -3.73
C GLY A 554 11.00 -2.86 -2.22
N VAL A 555 11.40 -1.82 -1.52
CA VAL A 555 11.55 -1.82 -0.06
C VAL A 555 11.39 -0.41 0.51
N THR A 556 10.69 -0.33 1.63
CA THR A 556 10.50 0.89 2.41
C THR A 556 10.91 0.61 3.85
N VAL A 557 11.74 1.48 4.42
CA VAL A 557 12.09 1.42 5.85
C VAL A 557 11.42 2.55 6.60
N PHE A 558 11.10 2.32 7.86
CA PHE A 558 10.65 3.37 8.76
C PHE A 558 11.31 3.18 10.11
N ARG A 559 12.17 4.13 10.49
CA ARG A 559 12.78 4.14 11.81
C ARG A 559 11.91 4.91 12.77
N ASP A 560 11.64 4.31 13.92
CA ASP A 560 10.90 4.97 14.97
C ASP A 560 11.58 6.29 15.37
N GLY A 561 10.77 7.34 15.55
CA GLY A 561 11.23 8.71 15.80
C GLY A 561 11.85 9.46 14.61
N CYS A 562 11.91 8.91 13.38
CA CYS A 562 12.50 9.62 12.23
C CYS A 562 11.63 10.78 11.69
N LYS A 563 10.37 10.88 12.10
CA LYS A 563 9.47 12.01 11.76
C LYS A 563 8.98 12.68 13.04
N SER A 564 8.88 14.01 13.02
CA SER A 564 8.42 14.84 14.15
C SER A 564 6.96 14.57 14.55
N SER A 565 6.15 14.04 13.62
CA SER A 565 4.79 13.60 13.87
C SER A 565 4.56 12.18 13.36
N GLN A 566 4.01 11.32 14.21
CA GLN A 566 3.58 9.97 13.87
C GLN A 566 2.06 9.84 13.96
N VAL A 567 1.47 9.17 12.97
CA VAL A 567 0.01 8.96 12.87
C VAL A 567 -0.48 7.94 13.90
N LEU A 568 0.34 6.94 14.19
CA LEU A 568 0.07 5.91 15.19
C LEU A 568 1.04 6.11 16.36
N ARG A 569 0.51 6.12 17.58
CA ARG A 569 1.31 6.14 18.81
C ARG A 569 0.93 4.93 19.66
N ALA A 570 1.94 4.16 20.08
CA ALA A 570 1.74 3.02 20.97
C ALA A 570 1.28 3.50 22.36
N GLY A 571 0.35 2.77 22.96
CA GLY A 571 -0.26 3.11 24.23
C GLY A 571 -1.35 4.19 24.14
N VAL A 572 -2.17 4.25 25.18
CA VAL A 572 -3.32 5.15 25.33
C VAL A 572 -3.25 5.97 26.62
N ASP A 573 -2.44 5.51 27.59
CA ASP A 573 -2.19 6.15 28.89
C ASP A 573 -0.74 6.60 29.03
N ALA A 574 -0.49 7.90 28.93
CA ALA A 574 0.86 8.48 29.02
C ALA A 574 1.35 8.64 30.48
N ALA A 575 1.03 7.69 31.36
CA ALA A 575 1.42 7.74 32.78
C ALA A 575 2.81 7.12 33.04
N HIS A 576 3.31 6.28 32.13
CA HIS A 576 4.55 5.53 32.30
C HIS A 576 5.42 5.63 31.05
N CYS A 577 6.73 5.57 31.26
CA CYS A 577 7.74 5.74 30.23
C CYS A 577 7.70 4.54 29.27
N PRO A 578 7.64 4.78 27.95
CA PRO A 578 7.60 3.70 26.96
C PRO A 578 8.91 2.90 26.89
N ASP A 579 10.04 3.52 27.26
CA ASP A 579 11.38 2.92 27.17
C ASP A 579 11.68 1.99 28.35
N CYS A 580 11.34 2.41 29.57
CA CYS A 580 11.72 1.69 30.79
C CYS A 580 10.56 1.36 31.74
N GLY A 581 9.33 1.80 31.45
CA GLY A 581 8.15 1.52 32.28
C GLY A 581 8.02 2.38 33.55
N GLU A 582 9.01 3.20 33.87
CA GLU A 582 8.99 4.09 35.04
C GLU A 582 7.96 5.23 34.87
N PRO A 583 7.31 5.71 35.94
CA PRO A 583 6.34 6.80 35.87
C PRO A 583 6.90 8.05 35.18
N LEU A 584 6.10 8.65 34.31
CA LEU A 584 6.43 9.94 33.69
C LEU A 584 6.06 11.08 34.64
N VAL A 585 6.96 12.05 34.77
CA VAL A 585 6.78 13.23 35.61
C VAL A 585 6.75 14.47 34.76
N MET A 586 5.84 15.38 35.07
CA MET A 586 5.69 16.62 34.32
C MET A 586 6.77 17.64 34.72
N GLN A 587 7.64 18.00 33.79
CA GLN A 587 8.67 19.02 33.97
C GLN A 587 8.71 19.95 32.76
N ALA A 588 8.67 21.27 33.00
CA ALA A 588 8.79 22.31 31.97
C ALA A 588 7.84 22.15 30.76
N GLY A 589 6.63 21.61 30.97
CA GLY A 589 5.67 21.36 29.90
C GLY A 589 5.88 20.03 29.15
N CYS A 590 6.73 19.15 29.66
CA CYS A 590 7.03 17.84 29.09
C CYS A 590 6.86 16.69 30.10
N GLN A 591 6.22 15.60 29.68
CA GLN A 591 6.21 14.32 30.40
C GLN A 591 7.59 13.67 30.26
N THR A 592 8.35 13.70 31.34
CA THR A 592 9.76 13.31 31.36
C THR A 592 9.94 12.06 32.23
N CYS A 593 10.68 11.07 31.74
CA CYS A 593 11.16 9.96 32.54
C CYS A 593 12.51 10.32 33.16
N ILE A 594 12.56 10.40 34.48
CA ILE A 594 13.79 10.70 35.21
C ILE A 594 14.81 9.54 35.11
N SER A 595 14.33 8.31 34.90
CA SER A 595 15.18 7.12 34.88
C SER A 595 16.02 7.01 33.60
N CYS A 596 15.42 7.24 32.43
CA CYS A 596 16.09 7.06 31.14
C CYS A 596 16.21 8.33 30.29
N GLY A 597 15.62 9.45 30.71
CA GLY A 597 15.69 10.72 29.98
C GLY A 597 14.68 10.88 28.84
N TYR A 598 13.74 9.94 28.67
CA TYR A 598 12.61 10.09 27.73
C TYR A 598 11.82 11.36 28.06
N SER A 599 11.46 12.18 27.07
CA SER A 599 10.66 13.40 27.28
C SER A 599 9.63 13.62 26.17
N LEU A 600 8.39 13.91 26.55
CA LEU A 600 7.26 14.18 25.66
C LEU A 600 6.63 15.54 25.99
N CYS A 601 6.94 16.56 25.20
CA CYS A 601 6.43 17.92 25.40
C CYS A 601 5.03 18.11 24.80
N THR A 602 4.11 18.68 25.57
CA THR A 602 2.84 19.18 25.04
C THR A 602 3.10 20.49 24.29
N ILE A 603 2.70 20.54 23.02
CA ILE A 603 2.68 21.76 22.19
C ILE A 603 1.53 22.65 22.64
#